data_AF-E4RY14-F1
#
_entry.id   AF-E4RY14-F1
#
_cell.length_a   1.000
_cell.length_b   1.000
_cell.length_c   1.000
_cell.angle_alpha   90.00
_cell.angle_beta   90.00
_cell.angle_gamma   90.00
#
_symmetry.space_group_name_H-M   'P 1'
#
loop_
_entity.id
_entity.type
_entity.pdbx_description
1 polymer ?
#
loop_
_entity_poly.entity_id
_entity_poly.type
_entity_poly.pdbx_seq_one_letter_code
_entity_poly.pdbx_strand_id
1 'polypeptide(L)'
;MSNLKIIYNQIEYDLEELIEETRNFSRELKLPDIFLNSVDYLSIQYFFDIGYSISNQKFTDLFYVLQSAKFALINAHTKIHRYGVVWKGGYRSQMWLRKQYLLNSLLWYNSCEDYILQSIWFAFDFFDKEANYSQEMAKCNLSKITKILKKKKGCHNCDFLYKMVCDFHESEVIKGLRDQANDLKHRQFPKINGCDSISGIEVIMGSKKASDYFPIFYDIDDTIEKLKVAHIEIVAFAKKVFDFIDLKGMYHYGENNDIRMDKMKSFDQYKKISVANNFYT
;
A
#
# COMPACT_ATOMS: atom_id res chain seq x y z
N MET A 1 -29.27 -34.09 -11.55
CA MET A 1 -28.94 -32.68 -11.89
C MET A 1 -27.56 -32.69 -12.50
N SER A 2 -27.38 -32.13 -13.68
CA SER A 2 -26.05 -31.99 -14.30
C SER A 2 -25.18 -31.10 -13.40
N ASN A 3 -24.01 -31.57 -12.98
CA ASN A 3 -23.03 -30.74 -12.29
C ASN A 3 -22.68 -29.55 -13.20
N LEU A 4 -22.87 -28.34 -12.70
CA LEU A 4 -22.48 -27.12 -13.41
C LEU A 4 -20.96 -27.12 -13.55
N LYS A 5 -20.47 -27.09 -14.78
CA LYS A 5 -19.04 -26.99 -15.11
C LYS A 5 -18.74 -25.60 -15.63
N ILE A 6 -17.69 -24.98 -15.12
CA ILE A 6 -17.25 -23.64 -15.49
C ILE A 6 -15.89 -23.77 -16.16
N ILE A 7 -15.74 -23.23 -17.37
CA ILE A 7 -14.47 -23.25 -18.10
C ILE A 7 -13.87 -21.84 -18.08
N TYR A 8 -12.66 -21.71 -17.53
CA TYR A 8 -11.89 -20.48 -17.52
C TYR A 8 -10.46 -20.77 -17.98
N ASN A 9 -9.97 -20.06 -18.99
CA ASN A 9 -8.64 -20.28 -19.60
C ASN A 9 -8.35 -21.76 -19.91
N GLN A 10 -9.33 -22.46 -20.51
CA GLN A 10 -9.26 -23.90 -20.87
C GLN A 10 -9.19 -24.87 -19.67
N ILE A 11 -9.26 -24.37 -18.44
CA ILE A 11 -9.35 -25.19 -17.24
C ILE A 11 -10.81 -25.30 -16.84
N GLU A 12 -11.26 -26.53 -16.59
CA GLU A 12 -12.60 -26.82 -16.10
C GLU A 12 -12.59 -26.78 -14.56
N TYR A 13 -13.58 -26.12 -13.99
CA TYR A 13 -13.80 -26.00 -12.56
C TYR A 13 -15.24 -26.39 -12.21
N ASP A 14 -15.42 -26.96 -11.03
CA ASP A 14 -16.69 -26.84 -10.32
C ASP A 14 -16.74 -25.55 -9.46
N LEU A 15 -17.92 -25.27 -8.88
CA LEU A 15 -18.10 -24.05 -8.09
C LEU A 15 -17.31 -24.07 -6.77
N GLU A 16 -17.12 -25.24 -6.17
CA GLU A 16 -16.42 -25.39 -4.89
C GLU A 16 -14.93 -25.13 -5.06
N GLU A 17 -14.35 -25.62 -6.16
CA GLU A 17 -12.95 -25.37 -6.55
C GLU A 17 -12.67 -23.87 -6.69
N LEU A 18 -13.53 -23.12 -7.38
CA LEU A 18 -13.38 -21.66 -7.53
C LEU A 18 -13.44 -20.89 -6.21
N ILE A 19 -14.34 -21.32 -5.32
CA ILE A 19 -14.48 -20.73 -3.99
C ILE A 19 -13.23 -21.00 -3.16
N GLU A 20 -12.73 -22.24 -3.17
CA GLU A 20 -11.56 -22.62 -2.38
C GLU A 20 -10.27 -21.97 -2.92
N GLU A 21 -10.12 -21.86 -4.24
CA GLU A 21 -9.02 -21.13 -4.86
C GLU A 21 -8.97 -19.66 -4.39
N THR A 22 -10.13 -18.99 -4.37
CA THR A 22 -10.23 -17.60 -3.88
C THR A 22 -9.96 -17.49 -2.37
N ARG A 23 -10.38 -18.47 -1.57
CA ARG A 23 -10.06 -18.53 -0.14
C ARG A 23 -8.57 -18.71 0.10
N ASN A 24 -7.92 -19.61 -0.65
CA ASN A 24 -6.48 -19.82 -0.57
C ASN A 24 -5.71 -18.55 -0.92
N PHE A 25 -6.07 -17.90 -2.02
CA PHE A 25 -5.51 -16.61 -2.41
C PHE A 25 -5.67 -15.56 -1.29
N SER A 26 -6.86 -15.44 -0.69
CA SER A 26 -7.12 -14.50 0.43
C SER A 26 -6.26 -14.76 1.67
N ARG A 27 -5.95 -16.03 1.98
CA ARG A 27 -5.11 -16.44 3.12
C ARG A 27 -3.65 -16.02 2.96
N GLU A 28 -3.17 -15.88 1.73
CA GLU A 28 -1.80 -15.45 1.42
C GLU A 28 -1.60 -13.94 1.65
N LEU A 29 -2.66 -13.15 1.50
CA LEU A 29 -2.67 -11.70 1.71
C LEU A 29 -2.78 -11.34 3.20
N LYS A 30 -1.78 -11.71 4.01
CA LYS A 30 -1.78 -11.44 5.45
C LYS A 30 -1.62 -9.95 5.76
N LEU A 31 -2.31 -9.47 6.79
CA LEU A 31 -2.21 -8.10 7.29
C LEU A 31 -2.01 -8.17 8.81
N PRO A 32 -0.98 -7.52 9.37
CA PRO A 32 -0.72 -7.61 10.80
C PRO A 32 -1.56 -6.59 11.58
N ASP A 33 -2.20 -7.02 12.65
CA ASP A 33 -3.02 -6.17 13.53
C ASP A 33 -2.19 -5.17 14.34
N ILE A 34 -0.85 -5.25 14.30
CA ILE A 34 0.07 -4.35 15.00
C ILE A 34 -0.09 -2.88 14.58
N PHE A 35 -0.67 -2.63 13.40
CA PHE A 35 -0.95 -1.28 12.90
C PHE A 35 -2.23 -0.67 13.49
N LEU A 36 -3.10 -1.49 14.10
CA LEU A 36 -4.30 -1.02 14.77
C LEU A 36 -3.99 -0.55 16.19
N ASN A 37 -4.54 0.59 16.55
CA ASN A 37 -4.33 1.21 17.85
C ASN A 37 -5.64 1.34 18.63
N SER A 38 -5.53 1.29 19.96
CA SER A 38 -6.63 1.72 20.82
C SER A 38 -6.66 3.25 20.92
N VAL A 39 -7.86 3.80 21.03
CA VAL A 39 -8.11 5.25 21.16
C VAL A 39 -7.41 5.84 22.40
N ASP A 40 -7.32 5.05 23.47
CA ASP A 40 -6.69 5.47 24.72
C ASP A 40 -5.19 5.72 24.55
N TYR A 41 -4.49 4.88 23.78
CA TYR A 41 -3.06 5.08 23.53
C TYR A 41 -2.77 6.34 22.70
N LEU A 42 -3.61 6.64 21.70
CA LEU A 42 -3.42 7.81 20.84
C LEU A 42 -3.56 9.13 21.60
N SER A 43 -4.56 9.20 22.50
CA SER A 43 -4.80 10.38 23.33
C SER A 43 -3.61 10.69 24.22
N ILE A 44 -3.00 9.66 24.81
CA ILE A 44 -1.85 9.80 25.69
C ILE A 44 -0.61 10.21 24.89
N GLN A 45 -0.33 9.54 23.76
CA GLN A 45 0.78 9.92 22.88
C GLN A 45 0.67 11.38 22.44
N TYR A 46 -0.55 11.86 22.16
CA TYR A 46 -0.75 13.24 21.72
C TYR A 46 -0.25 14.27 22.74
N PHE A 47 -0.45 14.02 24.04
CA PHE A 47 0.01 14.91 25.10
C PHE A 47 1.54 14.94 25.26
N PHE A 48 2.24 13.84 24.94
CA PHE A 48 3.68 13.72 25.15
C PHE A 48 4.52 13.95 23.87
N ASP A 49 4.10 13.36 22.75
CA ASP A 49 4.73 13.48 21.45
C ASP A 49 3.67 13.43 20.33
N ILE A 50 3.24 14.62 19.91
CA ILE A 50 2.29 14.79 18.81
C ILE A 50 2.75 14.11 17.51
N GLY A 51 4.05 14.09 17.22
CA GLY A 51 4.59 13.47 16.01
C GLY A 51 4.44 11.95 16.03
N TYR A 52 4.73 11.31 17.16
CA TYR A 52 4.47 9.87 17.33
C TYR A 52 2.97 9.55 17.33
N SER A 53 2.13 10.39 17.95
CA SER A 53 0.67 10.22 17.91
C SER A 53 0.13 10.24 16.48
N ILE A 54 0.53 11.24 15.68
CA ILE A 54 0.14 11.34 14.27
C ILE A 54 0.70 10.16 13.47
N SER A 55 1.96 9.78 13.69
CA SER A 55 2.57 8.62 13.03
C SER A 55 1.79 7.34 13.32
N ASN A 56 1.36 7.13 14.56
CA ASN A 56 0.60 5.96 14.95
C ASN A 56 -0.81 5.94 14.32
N GLN A 57 -1.46 7.11 14.23
CA GLN A 57 -2.70 7.26 13.47
C GLN A 57 -2.47 6.93 11.98
N LYS A 58 -1.33 7.30 11.40
CA LYS A 58 -1.00 6.99 10.00
C LYS A 58 -0.78 5.50 9.73
N PHE A 59 -0.27 4.75 10.68
CA PHE A 59 -0.26 3.28 10.58
C PHE A 59 -1.67 2.69 10.63
N THR A 60 -2.54 3.25 11.45
CA THR A 60 -3.96 2.85 11.48
C THR A 60 -4.64 3.15 10.14
N ASP A 61 -4.40 4.33 9.56
CA ASP A 61 -4.91 4.68 8.23
C ASP A 61 -4.35 3.72 7.16
N LEU A 62 -3.05 3.41 7.21
CA LEU A 62 -2.39 2.44 6.31
C LEU A 62 -3.04 1.06 6.40
N PHE A 63 -3.39 0.59 7.61
CA PHE A 63 -4.09 -0.69 7.78
C PHE A 63 -5.40 -0.71 6.99
N TYR A 64 -6.22 0.34 7.07
CA TYR A 64 -7.48 0.42 6.34
C TYR A 64 -7.29 0.52 4.82
N VAL A 65 -6.25 1.21 4.37
CA VAL A 65 -5.89 1.27 2.94
C VAL A 65 -5.45 -0.09 2.43
N LEU A 66 -4.58 -0.80 3.17
CA LEU A 66 -4.15 -2.16 2.83
C LEU A 66 -5.33 -3.14 2.84
N GLN A 67 -6.24 -3.02 3.81
CA GLN A 67 -7.44 -3.83 3.87
C GLN A 67 -8.36 -3.59 2.65
N SER A 68 -8.47 -2.33 2.21
CA SER A 68 -9.23 -1.97 1.01
C SER A 68 -8.57 -2.50 -0.26
N ALA A 69 -7.24 -2.38 -0.36
CA ALA A 69 -6.44 -2.92 -1.48
C ALA A 69 -6.59 -4.45 -1.58
N LYS A 70 -6.47 -5.14 -0.44
CA LYS A 70 -6.65 -6.60 -0.31
C LYS A 70 -8.06 -7.02 -0.70
N PHE A 71 -9.08 -6.34 -0.17
CA PHE A 71 -10.47 -6.64 -0.50
C PHE A 71 -10.71 -6.52 -2.01
N ALA A 72 -10.23 -5.44 -2.62
CA ALA A 72 -10.32 -5.26 -4.06
C ALA A 72 -9.55 -6.36 -4.82
N LEU A 73 -8.35 -6.74 -4.40
CA LEU A 73 -7.56 -7.78 -5.06
C LEU A 73 -8.25 -9.16 -5.03
N ILE A 74 -8.82 -9.55 -3.88
CA ILE A 74 -9.56 -10.81 -3.72
C ILE A 74 -10.77 -10.84 -4.66
N ASN A 75 -11.47 -9.71 -4.80
CA ASN A 75 -12.58 -9.61 -5.74
C ASN A 75 -12.11 -9.62 -7.20
N ALA A 76 -10.95 -9.04 -7.52
CA ALA A 76 -10.37 -9.17 -8.86
C ALA A 76 -10.00 -10.62 -9.20
N HIS A 77 -9.50 -11.37 -8.22
CA HIS A 77 -9.20 -12.80 -8.32
C HIS A 77 -10.46 -13.66 -8.49
N THR A 78 -11.59 -13.25 -7.91
CA THR A 78 -12.85 -14.01 -7.98
C THR A 78 -13.35 -14.12 -9.43
N LYS A 79 -13.31 -15.33 -10.00
CA LYS A 79 -13.66 -15.56 -11.42
C LYS A 79 -15.15 -15.36 -11.72
N ILE A 80 -16.02 -15.65 -10.75
CA ILE A 80 -17.48 -15.52 -10.88
C ILE A 80 -18.06 -14.78 -9.68
N HIS A 81 -18.63 -13.62 -9.94
CA HIS A 81 -19.38 -12.84 -8.95
C HIS A 81 -20.87 -13.15 -9.03
N ARG A 82 -21.49 -13.29 -7.85
CA ARG A 82 -22.94 -13.48 -7.71
C ARG A 82 -23.75 -12.20 -7.91
N TYR A 83 -23.19 -11.07 -7.48
CA TYR A 83 -23.83 -9.75 -7.43
C TYR A 83 -22.97 -8.70 -8.14
N GLY A 84 -23.54 -7.54 -8.45
CA GLY A 84 -22.81 -6.43 -9.08
C GLY A 84 -22.55 -6.60 -10.59
N VAL A 85 -23.06 -7.67 -11.19
CA VAL A 85 -23.00 -7.93 -12.64
C VAL A 85 -24.39 -8.17 -13.22
N VAL A 86 -24.59 -7.71 -14.46
CA VAL A 86 -25.75 -8.13 -15.26
C VAL A 86 -25.41 -9.47 -15.90
N TRP A 87 -25.99 -10.56 -15.40
CA TRP A 87 -25.73 -11.92 -15.91
C TRP A 87 -26.01 -12.07 -17.42
N LYS A 88 -26.89 -11.24 -18.00
CA LYS A 88 -27.13 -11.17 -19.45
C LYS A 88 -25.86 -10.82 -20.25
N GLY A 89 -24.90 -10.10 -19.66
CA GLY A 89 -23.61 -9.82 -20.28
C GLY A 89 -22.58 -10.94 -20.13
N GLY A 90 -22.92 -12.02 -19.42
CA GLY A 90 -22.12 -13.25 -19.29
C GLY A 90 -20.67 -12.98 -18.89
N TYR A 91 -19.75 -13.63 -19.61
CA TYR A 91 -18.30 -13.53 -19.42
C TYR A 91 -17.80 -12.07 -19.40
N ARG A 92 -18.29 -11.22 -20.30
CA ARG A 92 -17.82 -9.84 -20.42
C ARG A 92 -18.15 -9.01 -19.18
N SER A 93 -19.32 -9.23 -18.58
CA SER A 93 -19.69 -8.54 -17.33
C SER A 93 -18.87 -9.01 -16.14
N GLN A 94 -18.56 -10.31 -16.06
CA GLN A 94 -17.67 -10.84 -15.02
C GLN A 94 -16.26 -10.26 -15.15
N MET A 95 -15.70 -10.27 -16.37
CA MET A 95 -14.38 -9.69 -16.65
C MET A 95 -14.32 -8.19 -16.39
N TRP A 96 -15.37 -7.44 -16.74
CA TRP A 96 -15.45 -6.02 -16.44
C TRP A 96 -15.43 -5.77 -14.93
N LEU A 97 -16.16 -6.54 -14.13
CA LEU A 97 -16.18 -6.35 -12.68
C LEU A 97 -14.81 -6.67 -12.06
N ARG A 98 -14.19 -7.80 -12.44
CA ARG A 98 -12.83 -8.15 -12.03
C ARG A 98 -11.84 -7.05 -12.40
N LYS A 99 -11.95 -6.47 -13.60
CA LYS A 99 -11.17 -5.31 -14.04
C LYS A 99 -11.33 -4.13 -13.09
N GLN A 100 -12.55 -3.73 -12.74
CA GLN A 100 -12.77 -2.59 -11.82
C GLN A 100 -12.12 -2.82 -10.46
N TYR A 101 -12.26 -4.02 -9.91
CA TYR A 101 -11.61 -4.39 -8.66
C TYR A 101 -10.09 -4.38 -8.75
N LEU A 102 -9.52 -4.87 -9.86
CA LEU A 102 -8.08 -4.86 -10.08
C LEU A 102 -7.52 -3.44 -10.09
N LEU A 103 -8.18 -2.53 -10.82
CA LEU A 103 -7.75 -1.13 -10.92
C LEU A 103 -7.84 -0.41 -9.57
N ASN A 104 -8.88 -0.68 -8.79
CA ASN A 104 -9.01 -0.15 -7.44
C ASN A 104 -7.89 -0.66 -6.53
N SER A 105 -7.58 -1.96 -6.60
CA SER A 105 -6.50 -2.57 -5.83
C SER A 105 -5.15 -1.92 -6.15
N LEU A 106 -4.85 -1.73 -7.44
CA LEU A 106 -3.65 -1.05 -7.93
C LEU A 106 -3.50 0.37 -7.34
N LEU A 107 -4.58 1.17 -7.36
CA LEU A 107 -4.56 2.53 -6.82
C LEU A 107 -4.32 2.53 -5.31
N TRP A 108 -5.00 1.67 -4.56
CA TRP A 108 -4.84 1.60 -3.11
C TRP A 108 -3.44 1.14 -2.70
N TYR A 109 -2.87 0.13 -3.37
CA TYR A 109 -1.49 -0.27 -3.12
C TYR A 109 -0.49 0.85 -3.45
N ASN A 110 -0.69 1.58 -4.56
CA ASN A 110 0.15 2.72 -4.90
C ASN A 110 0.11 3.83 -3.83
N SER A 111 -1.03 4.02 -3.16
CA SER A 111 -1.15 5.00 -2.08
C SER A 111 -0.48 4.56 -0.77
N CYS A 112 -0.19 3.28 -0.56
CA CYS A 112 0.37 2.78 0.71
C CYS A 112 1.75 3.39 1.02
N GLU A 113 2.60 3.60 0.01
CA GLU A 113 3.92 4.21 0.19
C GLU A 113 3.80 5.59 0.84
N ASP A 114 2.83 6.42 0.41
CA ASP A 114 2.62 7.76 0.96
C ASP A 114 2.28 7.72 2.45
N TYR A 115 1.44 6.78 2.91
CA TYR A 115 1.11 6.64 4.33
C TYR A 115 2.32 6.20 5.17
N ILE A 116 3.18 5.34 4.63
CA ILE A 116 4.42 4.92 5.31
C ILE A 116 5.38 6.13 5.42
N LEU A 117 5.55 6.88 4.33
CA LEU A 117 6.36 8.10 4.32
C LEU A 117 5.83 9.17 5.28
N GLN A 118 4.51 9.35 5.37
CA GLN A 118 3.88 10.24 6.34
C GLN A 118 4.14 9.78 7.77
N SER A 119 4.07 8.48 8.04
CA SER A 119 4.38 7.91 9.35
C SER A 119 5.83 8.24 9.76
N ILE A 120 6.77 8.11 8.83
CA ILE A 120 8.18 8.49 9.03
C ILE A 120 8.32 10.00 9.28
N TRP A 121 7.66 10.82 8.46
CA TRP A 121 7.73 12.28 8.51
C TRP A 121 7.34 12.82 9.89
N PHE A 122 6.23 12.32 10.44
CA PHE A 122 5.76 12.74 11.76
C PHE A 122 6.49 12.06 12.91
N ALA A 123 6.82 10.77 12.80
CA ALA A 123 7.57 10.08 13.86
C ALA A 123 8.88 10.78 14.18
N PHE A 124 9.57 11.30 13.17
CA PHE A 124 10.89 11.90 13.35
C PHE A 124 10.88 13.44 13.33
N ASP A 125 9.74 14.11 13.51
CA ASP A 125 9.67 15.57 13.55
C ASP A 125 10.35 16.24 12.34
N PHE A 126 10.12 15.72 11.12
CA PHE A 126 10.58 16.34 9.88
C PHE A 126 9.71 17.53 9.45
N PHE A 127 8.63 17.77 10.18
CA PHE A 127 7.67 18.84 9.97
C PHE A 127 8.00 20.10 10.79
N ASP A 128 7.44 21.21 10.36
CA ASP A 128 7.41 22.44 11.13
C ASP A 128 6.26 22.39 12.16
N LYS A 129 6.59 22.51 13.45
CA LYS A 129 5.60 22.42 14.55
C LYS A 129 4.62 23.60 14.57
N GLU A 130 4.98 24.72 13.95
CA GLU A 130 4.14 25.92 13.88
C GLU A 130 3.21 25.91 12.66
N ALA A 131 3.49 25.07 11.67
CA ALA A 131 2.68 24.96 10.46
C ALA A 131 1.42 24.13 10.70
N ASN A 132 0.36 24.42 9.93
CA ASN A 132 -0.85 23.60 10.01
C ASN A 132 -0.65 22.22 9.36
N TYR A 133 -1.41 21.24 9.82
CA TYR A 133 -1.28 19.85 9.39
C TYR A 133 -1.39 19.66 7.86
N SER A 134 -2.31 20.37 7.20
CA SER A 134 -2.52 20.27 5.75
C SER A 134 -1.30 20.74 4.95
N GLN A 135 -0.67 21.85 5.37
CA GLN A 135 0.55 22.37 4.76
C GLN A 135 1.72 21.41 4.95
N GLU A 136 1.85 20.79 6.12
CA GLU A 136 2.92 19.80 6.38
C GLU A 136 2.72 18.52 5.57
N MET A 137 1.48 18.05 5.44
CA MET A 137 1.14 16.92 4.58
C MET A 137 1.53 17.16 3.12
N ALA A 138 1.26 18.36 2.59
CA ALA A 138 1.67 18.72 1.23
C ALA A 138 3.20 18.75 1.05
N LYS A 139 3.96 18.88 2.14
CA LYS A 139 5.42 18.84 2.10
C LYS A 139 5.98 17.43 2.11
N CYS A 140 5.28 16.46 2.70
CA CYS A 140 5.76 15.09 2.87
C CYS A 140 5.93 14.37 1.53
N ASN A 141 7.18 14.09 1.15
CA ASN A 141 7.50 13.23 0.02
C ASN A 141 8.89 12.61 0.18
N LEU A 142 9.16 11.58 -0.60
CA LEU A 142 10.42 10.84 -0.58
C LEU A 142 11.66 11.74 -0.75
N SER A 143 11.61 12.69 -1.69
CA SER A 143 12.75 13.58 -1.97
C SER A 143 13.12 14.43 -0.76
N LYS A 144 12.14 14.94 -0.02
CA LYS A 144 12.42 15.70 1.21
C LYS A 144 12.92 14.82 2.34
N ILE A 145 12.29 13.66 2.56
CA ILE A 145 12.73 12.69 3.59
C ILE A 145 14.18 12.29 3.35
N THR A 146 14.49 11.84 2.14
CA THR A 146 15.85 11.42 1.77
C THR A 146 16.86 12.57 1.86
N LYS A 147 16.48 13.80 1.50
CA LYS A 147 17.34 14.99 1.67
C LYS A 147 17.66 15.27 3.14
N ILE A 148 16.69 15.14 4.04
CA ILE A 148 16.90 15.31 5.49
C ILE A 148 17.85 14.23 6.01
N LEU A 149 17.60 12.96 5.68
CA LEU A 149 18.43 11.84 6.12
C LEU A 149 19.87 11.95 5.62
N LYS A 150 20.07 12.30 4.34
CA LYS A 150 21.42 12.51 3.76
C LYS A 150 22.21 13.64 4.43
N LYS A 151 21.54 14.71 4.88
CA LYS A 151 22.21 15.80 5.59
C LYS A 151 22.81 15.36 6.93
N LYS A 152 22.29 14.27 7.51
CA LYS A 152 22.75 13.68 8.77
C LYS A 152 23.59 12.41 8.56
N LYS A 153 24.34 12.33 7.44
CA LYS A 153 25.21 11.19 7.10
C LYS A 153 26.17 10.86 8.25
N GLY A 154 26.30 9.59 8.59
CA GLY A 154 27.13 9.12 9.71
C GLY A 154 26.35 8.90 11.02
N CYS A 155 25.09 9.34 11.10
CA CYS A 155 24.16 8.87 12.12
C CYS A 155 23.62 7.49 11.72
N HIS A 156 23.90 6.47 12.54
CA HIS A 156 23.53 5.08 12.24
C HIS A 156 22.04 4.92 11.94
N ASN A 157 21.17 5.54 12.74
CA ASN A 157 19.72 5.50 12.55
C ASN A 157 19.27 6.20 11.26
N CYS A 158 19.90 7.33 10.91
CA CYS A 158 19.59 8.04 9.67
C CYS A 158 20.00 7.24 8.43
N ASP A 159 21.20 6.67 8.45
CA ASP A 159 21.74 5.88 7.34
C ASP A 159 20.94 4.59 7.16
N PHE A 160 20.54 3.93 8.25
CA PHE A 160 19.69 2.75 8.22
C PHE A 160 18.30 3.06 7.64
N LEU A 161 17.63 4.12 8.14
CA LEU A 161 16.32 4.53 7.63
C LEU A 161 16.39 4.96 6.17
N TYR A 162 17.43 5.71 5.78
CA TYR A 162 17.66 6.12 4.40
C TYR A 162 17.75 4.92 3.47
N LYS A 163 18.60 3.95 3.83
CA LYS A 163 18.75 2.72 3.06
C LYS A 163 17.43 1.95 2.97
N MET A 164 16.74 1.77 4.09
CA MET A 164 15.47 1.03 4.14
C MET A 164 14.41 1.63 3.20
N VAL A 165 14.27 2.96 3.20
CA VAL A 165 13.30 3.68 2.36
C VAL A 165 13.70 3.61 0.88
N CYS A 166 14.98 3.82 0.56
CA CYS A 166 15.46 3.75 -0.81
C CYS A 166 15.38 2.34 -1.39
N ASP A 167 15.77 1.31 -0.63
CA ASP A 167 15.72 -0.08 -1.09
C ASP A 167 14.27 -0.50 -1.42
N PHE A 168 13.30 -0.10 -0.59
CA PHE A 168 11.89 -0.34 -0.88
C PHE A 168 11.39 0.44 -2.10
N HIS A 169 11.67 1.76 -2.15
CA HIS A 169 11.23 2.60 -3.25
C HIS A 169 11.78 2.13 -4.60
N GLU A 170 13.03 1.68 -4.61
CA GLU A 170 13.76 1.26 -5.81
C GLU A 170 13.54 -0.20 -6.19
N SER A 171 12.79 -0.97 -5.40
CA SER A 171 12.45 -2.35 -5.75
C SER A 171 11.70 -2.42 -7.08
N GLU A 172 12.01 -3.44 -7.87
CA GLU A 172 11.38 -3.61 -9.19
C GLU A 172 9.87 -3.83 -9.08
N VAL A 173 9.41 -4.50 -8.02
CA VAL A 173 7.99 -4.74 -7.75
C VAL A 173 7.25 -3.42 -7.51
N ILE A 174 7.78 -2.57 -6.61
CA ILE A 174 7.11 -1.31 -6.25
C ILE A 174 7.24 -0.28 -7.37
N LYS A 175 8.36 -0.25 -8.09
CA LYS A 175 8.49 0.52 -9.34
C LYS A 175 7.41 0.14 -10.35
N GLY A 176 7.27 -1.17 -10.64
CA GLY A 176 6.26 -1.67 -11.56
C GLY A 176 4.84 -1.29 -11.14
N LEU A 177 4.52 -1.42 -9.84
CA LEU A 177 3.25 -0.98 -9.27
C LEU A 177 2.99 0.51 -9.54
N ARG A 178 3.98 1.38 -9.25
CA ARG A 178 3.84 2.82 -9.45
C ARG A 178 3.68 3.18 -10.92
N ASP A 179 4.44 2.55 -11.81
CA ASP A 179 4.35 2.79 -13.25
C ASP A 179 2.95 2.42 -13.77
N GLN A 180 2.43 1.26 -13.38
CA GLN A 180 1.06 0.84 -13.71
C GLN A 180 0.00 1.80 -13.15
N ALA A 181 0.15 2.24 -11.90
CA ALA A 181 -0.78 3.18 -11.29
C ALA A 181 -0.71 4.57 -11.95
N ASN A 182 0.48 5.02 -12.36
CA ASN A 182 0.68 6.28 -13.08
C ASN A 182 0.07 6.21 -14.49
N ASP A 183 0.20 5.08 -15.18
CA ASP A 183 -0.48 4.83 -16.45
C ASP A 183 -1.99 4.98 -16.31
N LEU A 184 -2.57 4.39 -15.27
CA LEU A 184 -4.00 4.49 -14.98
C LEU A 184 -4.44 5.93 -14.68
N LYS A 185 -3.66 6.71 -13.93
CA LYS A 185 -4.00 8.09 -13.53
C LYS A 185 -3.87 9.10 -14.67
N HIS A 186 -2.86 8.95 -15.53
CA HIS A 186 -2.43 10.03 -16.44
C HIS A 186 -2.50 9.71 -17.92
N ARG A 187 -2.53 8.43 -18.31
CA ARG A 187 -2.54 8.05 -19.72
C ARG A 187 -3.97 7.72 -20.16
N GLN A 188 -4.36 6.46 -20.10
CA GLN A 188 -5.68 5.98 -20.48
C GLN A 188 -6.03 4.73 -19.68
N PHE A 189 -7.33 4.44 -19.59
CA PHE A 189 -7.83 3.24 -18.92
C PHE A 189 -7.16 1.99 -19.52
N PRO A 190 -6.44 1.17 -18.72
CA PRO A 190 -5.76 0.01 -19.24
C PRO A 190 -6.76 -0.96 -19.87
N LYS A 191 -6.36 -1.57 -20.98
CA LYS A 191 -7.19 -2.59 -21.63
C LYS A 191 -6.85 -3.95 -21.03
N ILE A 192 -7.87 -4.78 -20.82
CA ILE A 192 -7.71 -6.15 -20.30
C ILE A 192 -8.09 -7.15 -21.37
N ASN A 193 -7.22 -8.14 -21.57
CA ASN A 193 -7.45 -9.25 -22.47
C ASN A 193 -8.78 -9.95 -22.13
N GLY A 194 -9.64 -10.15 -23.14
CA GLY A 194 -10.95 -10.76 -22.98
C GLY A 194 -12.08 -9.82 -22.51
N CYS A 195 -11.79 -8.60 -22.06
CA CYS A 195 -12.80 -7.57 -21.79
C CYS A 195 -12.87 -6.51 -22.90
N ASP A 196 -11.70 -6.11 -23.39
CA ASP A 196 -11.53 -5.07 -24.40
C ASP A 196 -11.15 -5.70 -25.74
N SER A 197 -11.79 -5.26 -26.82
CA SER A 197 -11.47 -5.75 -28.16
C SER A 197 -10.17 -5.11 -28.67
N ILE A 198 -9.20 -5.94 -29.04
CA ILE A 198 -8.15 -5.53 -29.97
C ILE A 198 -8.84 -5.42 -31.33
N SER A 199 -8.86 -4.23 -31.93
CA SER A 199 -9.33 -4.09 -33.30
C SER A 199 -8.42 -4.94 -34.18
N GLY A 200 -8.97 -5.94 -34.88
CA GLY A 200 -8.24 -6.68 -35.92
C GLY A 200 -7.86 -5.81 -37.13
N ILE A 201 -8.32 -4.56 -37.14
CA ILE A 201 -8.00 -3.55 -38.15
C ILE A 201 -7.02 -2.55 -37.52
N GLU A 202 -5.81 -2.47 -38.08
CA GLU A 202 -4.79 -1.47 -37.76
C GLU A 202 -4.86 -0.35 -38.81
N VAL A 203 -5.07 0.89 -38.34
CA VAL A 203 -5.05 2.08 -39.21
C VAL A 203 -3.65 2.69 -39.16
N ILE A 204 -3.02 2.86 -40.32
CA ILE A 204 -1.68 3.45 -40.45
C ILE A 204 -1.80 4.78 -41.18
N MET A 205 -1.23 5.85 -40.61
CA MET A 205 -1.20 7.18 -41.22
C MET A 205 0.24 7.72 -41.23
N GLY A 206 0.89 7.65 -42.40
CA GLY A 206 2.32 7.92 -42.52
C GLY A 206 3.16 6.84 -41.81
N SER A 207 4.08 7.24 -40.93
CA SER A 207 4.89 6.32 -40.12
C SER A 207 4.24 5.90 -38.79
N LYS A 208 3.02 6.36 -38.51
CA LYS A 208 2.35 6.15 -37.22
C LYS A 208 1.22 5.14 -37.34
N LYS A 209 1.14 4.22 -36.38
CA LYS A 209 0.05 3.27 -36.25
C LYS A 209 -0.95 3.78 -35.22
N ALA A 210 -2.24 3.57 -35.45
CA ALA A 210 -3.27 3.87 -34.44
C ALA A 210 -3.03 3.08 -33.14
N SER A 211 -2.37 1.92 -33.23
CA SER A 211 -1.94 1.09 -32.10
C SER A 211 -0.88 1.74 -31.22
N ASP A 212 -0.05 2.63 -31.76
CA ASP A 212 0.92 3.42 -30.98
C ASP A 212 0.24 4.35 -29.98
N TYR A 213 -1.06 4.61 -30.17
CA TYR A 213 -1.89 5.44 -29.32
C TYR A 213 -2.87 4.65 -28.45
N PHE A 214 -2.85 3.30 -28.51
CA PHE A 214 -3.72 2.48 -27.68
C PHE A 214 -3.11 2.20 -26.30
N PRO A 215 -3.95 2.00 -25.26
CA PRO A 215 -3.48 1.64 -23.93
C PRO A 215 -2.75 0.29 -23.94
N ILE A 216 -1.85 0.12 -22.98
CA ILE A 216 -1.21 -1.15 -22.66
C ILE A 216 -2.29 -2.18 -22.32
N PHE A 217 -2.15 -3.39 -22.86
CA PHE A 217 -2.96 -4.55 -22.51
C PHE A 217 -2.33 -5.27 -21.33
N TYR A 218 -3.08 -5.41 -20.24
CA TYR A 218 -2.69 -6.23 -19.11
C TYR A 218 -3.46 -7.54 -19.11
N ASP A 219 -2.75 -8.62 -18.82
CA ASP A 219 -3.38 -9.85 -18.39
C ASP A 219 -3.84 -9.70 -16.93
N ILE A 220 -5.09 -10.06 -16.67
CA ILE A 220 -5.71 -9.82 -15.36
C ILE A 220 -5.07 -10.71 -14.29
N ASP A 221 -4.80 -11.97 -14.61
CA ASP A 221 -4.29 -12.97 -13.66
C ASP A 221 -2.82 -12.69 -13.37
N ASP A 222 -2.02 -12.35 -14.40
CA ASP A 222 -0.63 -11.93 -14.20
C ASP A 222 -0.53 -10.66 -13.34
N THR A 223 -1.45 -9.71 -13.53
CA THR A 223 -1.45 -8.47 -12.74
C THR A 223 -1.88 -8.72 -11.30
N ILE A 224 -2.82 -9.64 -11.08
CA ILE A 224 -3.22 -10.08 -9.74
C ILE A 224 -2.03 -10.67 -8.98
N GLU A 225 -1.24 -11.56 -9.61
CA GLU A 225 -0.06 -12.14 -8.97
C GLU A 225 1.01 -11.08 -8.67
N LYS A 226 1.24 -10.13 -9.58
CA LYS A 226 2.16 -9.00 -9.33
C LYS A 226 1.70 -8.16 -8.13
N LEU A 227 0.41 -7.86 -8.02
CA LEU A 227 -0.13 -7.11 -6.88
C LEU A 227 -0.08 -7.90 -5.58
N LYS A 228 -0.22 -9.22 -5.61
CA LYS A 228 0.01 -10.08 -4.45
C LYS A 228 1.45 -10.01 -3.96
N VAL A 229 2.43 -10.02 -4.86
CA VAL A 229 3.84 -9.81 -4.48
C VAL A 229 4.05 -8.42 -3.89
N ALA A 230 3.48 -7.39 -4.51
CA ALA A 230 3.54 -6.02 -3.99
C ALA A 230 2.91 -5.89 -2.59
N HIS A 231 1.78 -6.55 -2.33
CA HIS A 231 1.15 -6.61 -1.00
C HIS A 231 2.13 -7.12 0.06
N ILE A 232 2.78 -8.24 -0.21
CA ILE A 232 3.73 -8.88 0.72
C ILE A 232 4.90 -7.93 1.01
N GLU A 233 5.43 -7.28 -0.03
CA GLU A 233 6.56 -6.36 0.10
C GLU A 233 6.19 -5.08 0.86
N ILE A 234 5.02 -4.48 0.57
CA ILE A 234 4.50 -3.31 1.28
C ILE A 234 4.28 -3.63 2.76
N VAL A 235 3.63 -4.76 3.08
CA VAL A 235 3.39 -5.17 4.47
C VAL A 235 4.72 -5.41 5.21
N ALA A 236 5.68 -6.07 4.56
CA ALA A 236 6.99 -6.31 5.15
C ALA A 236 7.75 -5.00 5.42
N PHE A 237 7.70 -4.05 4.49
CA PHE A 237 8.33 -2.74 4.66
C PHE A 237 7.63 -1.91 5.74
N ALA A 238 6.29 -1.83 5.71
CA ALA A 238 5.51 -1.12 6.73
C ALA A 238 5.81 -1.66 8.14
N LYS A 239 5.89 -2.99 8.29
CA LYS A 239 6.26 -3.61 9.57
C LYS A 239 7.69 -3.23 9.98
N LYS A 240 8.66 -3.29 9.07
CA LYS A 240 10.04 -2.88 9.37
C LYS A 240 10.12 -1.43 9.82
N VAL A 241 9.36 -0.52 9.19
CA VAL A 241 9.31 0.90 9.57
C VAL A 241 8.64 1.07 10.93
N PHE A 242 7.52 0.38 11.18
CA PHE A 242 6.82 0.41 12.47
C PHE A 242 7.72 -0.06 13.61
N ASP A 243 8.35 -1.22 13.44
CA ASP A 243 9.30 -1.80 14.41
C ASP A 243 10.53 -0.88 14.58
N PHE A 244 10.98 -0.23 13.50
CA PHE A 244 12.11 0.70 13.57
C PHE A 244 11.77 1.97 14.34
N ILE A 245 10.60 2.58 14.10
CA ILE A 245 10.17 3.78 14.83
C ILE A 245 10.05 3.48 16.32
N ASP A 246 9.56 2.28 16.68
CA ASP A 246 9.35 1.86 18.06
C ASP A 246 8.47 2.86 18.83
N LEU A 247 7.22 3.02 18.36
CA LEU A 247 6.24 3.95 18.96
C LEU A 247 5.96 3.66 20.45
N LYS A 248 6.24 2.44 20.90
CA LYS A 248 6.10 2.00 22.29
C LYS A 248 7.33 2.33 23.14
N GLY A 249 8.46 2.66 22.51
CA GLY A 249 9.71 2.99 23.17
C GLY A 249 9.62 4.18 24.13
N MET A 250 8.63 5.08 23.95
CA MET A 250 8.39 6.24 24.84
C MET A 250 7.88 5.86 26.24
N TYR A 251 7.28 4.68 26.40
CA TYR A 251 6.63 4.27 27.64
C TYR A 251 7.63 3.62 28.62
N HIS A 252 7.40 3.82 29.91
CA HIS A 252 7.89 2.91 30.93
C HIS A 252 6.84 1.82 31.19
N TYR A 253 7.31 0.59 31.37
CA TYR A 253 6.48 -0.55 31.73
C TYR A 253 6.67 -0.87 33.21
N GLY A 254 5.56 -1.14 33.90
CA GLY A 254 5.56 -1.67 35.27
C GLY A 254 5.88 -3.18 35.29
N GLU A 255 5.96 -3.74 36.49
CA GLU A 255 6.27 -5.18 36.68
C GLU A 255 5.26 -6.12 36.01
N ASN A 256 4.00 -5.67 35.85
CA ASN A 256 2.94 -6.41 35.17
C ASN A 256 2.82 -6.11 33.66
N ASN A 257 3.81 -5.41 33.09
CA ASN A 257 3.81 -4.96 31.70
C ASN A 257 2.72 -3.89 31.36
N ASP A 258 2.15 -3.27 32.39
CA ASP A 258 1.25 -2.13 32.24
C ASP A 258 2.05 -0.84 31.99
N ILE A 259 1.51 0.07 31.18
CA ILE A 259 2.16 1.34 30.88
C ILE A 259 2.04 2.29 32.07
N ARG A 260 3.19 2.78 32.55
CA ARG A 260 3.28 3.77 33.61
C ARG A 260 3.12 5.18 33.05
N MET A 261 1.88 5.65 33.03
CA MET A 261 1.54 6.99 32.52
C MET A 261 2.21 8.14 33.32
N ASP A 262 2.59 7.88 34.57
CA ASP A 262 3.31 8.82 35.44
C ASP A 262 4.81 8.94 35.09
N LYS A 263 5.33 8.06 34.22
CA LYS A 263 6.74 7.99 33.85
C LYS A 263 6.83 7.77 32.34
N MET A 264 6.87 8.87 31.59
CA MET A 264 7.28 8.84 30.19
C MET A 264 8.78 9.08 30.07
N LYS A 265 9.40 8.40 29.11
CA LYS A 265 10.80 8.64 28.77
C LYS A 265 10.97 10.02 28.16
N SER A 266 12.09 10.67 28.42
CA SER A 266 12.46 11.92 27.75
C SER A 266 12.82 11.66 26.28
N PHE A 267 12.76 12.68 25.43
CA PHE A 267 12.96 12.55 23.97
C PHE A 267 14.29 11.93 23.55
N ASP A 268 15.33 12.07 24.38
CA ASP A 268 16.67 11.48 24.20
C ASP A 268 16.73 9.97 24.53
N GLN A 269 15.71 9.44 25.20
CA GLN A 269 15.67 8.06 25.70
C GLN A 269 14.88 7.11 24.79
N TYR A 270 14.30 7.61 23.71
CA TYR A 270 13.66 6.80 22.67
C TYR A 270 14.00 7.34 21.28
N LYS A 271 13.70 6.57 20.23
CA LYS A 271 14.29 6.80 18.92
C LYS A 271 13.67 8.01 18.20
N LYS A 272 14.32 9.17 18.31
CA LYS A 272 13.89 10.40 17.62
C LYS A 272 15.00 10.93 16.71
N ILE A 273 14.65 11.38 15.50
CA ILE A 273 15.58 11.99 14.53
C ILE A 273 15.08 13.41 14.22
N SER A 274 15.20 14.35 15.17
CA SER A 274 14.62 15.69 14.96
C SER A 274 15.49 16.59 14.06
N VAL A 275 14.85 17.47 13.28
CA VAL A 275 15.52 18.55 12.53
C VAL A 275 16.00 19.68 13.46
N ALA A 276 15.32 19.90 14.59
CA ALA A 276 15.62 20.97 15.55
C ALA A 276 16.79 20.63 16.49
N ASN A 277 17.06 19.34 16.73
CA ASN A 277 18.14 18.91 17.61
C ASN A 277 19.39 18.57 16.78
N ASN A 278 20.46 19.36 17.00
CA ASN A 278 21.83 19.03 16.61
C ASN A 278 22.47 17.99 17.55
N PHE A 279 21.69 17.37 18.43
CA PHE A 279 22.20 16.47 19.46
C PHE A 279 22.03 14.99 19.07
N TYR A 280 23.17 14.45 18.64
CA TYR A 280 23.80 13.16 18.95
C TYR A 280 23.31 11.80 18.39
N THR A 281 24.36 11.00 18.13
CA THR A 281 24.57 9.53 18.20
C THR A 281 23.57 8.58 17.57
#